data_AF-A0A9D2JEG4-F1
#
_entry.id   AF-A0A9D2JEG4-F1
#
_cell.length_a   1.000
_cell.length_b   1.000
_cell.length_c   1.000
_cell.angle_alpha   90.00
_cell.angle_beta   90.00
_cell.angle_gamma   90.00
#
_symmetry.space_group_name_H-M   'P 1'
#
loop_
_entity.id
_entity.type
_entity.pdbx_description
1 polymer ?
#
loop_
_entity_poly.entity_id
_entity_poly.type
_entity_poly.pdbx_seq_one_letter_code
_entity_poly.pdbx_strand_id
1 'polypeptide(L)'
;GGVLMGMGYALTERFDLEDCVPQVKFGTLGLFRATDIPDIHAIYVEKDELLDVAYGGKGIGEIATIPTAPAVQNAYRALTGELQCELPLRHSYYARG
;
A
#
# COMPACT_ATOMS: atom_id res chain seq x y z
N GLY A 1 0.07 9.22 2.54
CA GLY A 1 -1.08 9.00 1.64
C GLY A 1 -0.93 7.70 0.89
N GLY A 2 -0.31 7.71 -0.29
CA GLY A 2 -0.16 6.52 -1.14
C GLY A 2 0.46 5.31 -0.45
N VAL A 3 1.54 5.53 0.32
CA VAL A 3 2.17 4.46 1.12
C VAL A 3 1.15 3.79 2.06
N LEU A 4 0.34 4.56 2.78
CA LEU A 4 -0.65 4.00 3.71
C LEU A 4 -1.74 3.21 2.99
N MET A 5 -2.21 3.69 1.83
CA MET A 5 -3.17 2.94 1.01
C MET A 5 -2.56 1.62 0.50
N GLY A 6 -1.31 1.64 0.06
CA GLY A 6 -0.63 0.43 -0.40
C GLY A 6 -0.31 -0.54 0.73
N MET A 7 -0.05 -0.06 1.95
CA MET A 7 0.06 -0.92 3.14
C MET A 7 -1.28 -1.58 3.48
N GLY A 8 -2.37 -0.83 3.47
CA GLY A 8 -3.72 -1.36 3.68
C GLY A 8 -4.04 -2.47 2.70
N TYR A 9 -3.86 -2.20 1.40
CA TYR A 9 -4.03 -3.19 0.33
C TYR A 9 -3.17 -4.45 0.53
N ALA A 10 -1.94 -4.30 1.02
CA ALA A 10 -1.04 -5.42 1.21
C ALA A 10 -1.32 -6.25 2.48
N LEU A 11 -1.89 -5.65 3.53
CA LEU A 11 -1.85 -6.24 4.87
C LEU A 11 -3.21 -6.46 5.51
N THR A 12 -4.22 -5.65 5.20
CA THR A 12 -5.48 -5.64 5.96
C THR A 12 -6.74 -5.54 5.11
N GLU A 13 -6.71 -4.78 4.02
CA GLU A 13 -7.89 -4.43 3.25
C GLU A 13 -8.32 -5.58 2.33
N ARG A 14 -9.37 -6.29 2.74
CA ARG A 14 -10.07 -7.27 1.92
C ARG A 14 -11.51 -6.85 1.72
N PHE A 15 -11.94 -6.83 0.45
CA PHE A 15 -13.24 -6.32 0.05
C PHE A 15 -14.06 -7.43 -0.60
N ASP A 16 -14.51 -8.38 0.22
CA ASP A 16 -15.30 -9.51 -0.27
C ASP A 16 -16.65 -9.03 -0.82
N LEU A 17 -17.05 -9.59 -1.96
CA LEU A 17 -18.26 -9.22 -2.70
C LEU A 17 -19.18 -10.45 -2.84
N GLU A 18 -20.48 -10.24 -2.67
CA GLU A 18 -21.54 -11.18 -3.06
C GLU A 18 -22.45 -10.45 -4.04
N ASP A 19 -22.65 -11.00 -5.24
CA ASP A 19 -23.40 -10.35 -6.34
C ASP A 19 -22.98 -8.89 -6.60
N CYS A 20 -21.66 -8.65 -6.59
CA CYS A 20 -21.04 -7.32 -6.73
C CYS A 20 -21.37 -6.34 -5.58
N VAL A 21 -21.98 -6.82 -4.49
CA VAL A 21 -22.29 -6.04 -3.29
C VAL A 21 -21.24 -6.29 -2.22
N PRO A 22 -20.63 -5.24 -1.64
CA PRO A 22 -19.65 -5.40 -0.56
C PRO A 22 -20.24 -6.03 0.69
N GLN A 23 -19.59 -7.07 1.19
CA GLN A 23 -20.00 -7.81 2.40
C GLN A 23 -19.30 -7.31 3.68
N VAL A 24 -18.53 -6.24 3.57
CA VAL A 24 -17.70 -5.70 4.64
C VAL A 24 -18.11 -4.26 4.97
N LYS A 25 -18.03 -3.90 6.24
CA LYS A 25 -18.24 -2.52 6.70
C LYS A 25 -16.93 -1.77 6.65
N PHE A 26 -16.96 -0.47 6.40
CA PHE A 26 -15.76 0.35 6.32
C PHE A 26 -14.84 0.20 7.56
N GLY A 27 -15.41 0.18 8.76
CA GLY A 27 -14.65 0.01 10.01
C GLY A 27 -14.02 -1.38 10.21
N THR A 28 -14.41 -2.39 9.42
CA THR A 28 -13.88 -3.76 9.51
C THR A 28 -12.75 -4.04 8.53
N LEU A 29 -12.47 -3.13 7.59
CA LEU A 29 -11.41 -3.27 6.58
C LEU A 29 -9.98 -3.22 7.16
N GLY A 30 -9.84 -2.89 8.43
CA GLY A 30 -8.54 -2.82 9.08
C GLY A 30 -7.67 -1.67 8.57
N LEU A 31 -8.28 -0.54 8.23
CA LEU A 31 -7.58 0.70 7.94
C LEU A 31 -6.65 1.08 9.09
N PHE A 32 -5.45 1.51 8.75
CA PHE A 32 -4.46 1.96 9.72
C PHE A 32 -4.93 3.23 10.43
N ARG A 33 -4.86 3.22 11.77
CA ARG A 33 -5.03 4.44 12.56
C ARG A 33 -3.71 5.19 12.61
N ALA A 34 -3.76 6.49 12.91
CA ALA A 34 -2.56 7.32 13.00
C ALA A 34 -1.52 6.79 14.02
N THR A 35 -1.93 6.01 15.01
CA THR A 35 -1.05 5.38 16.00
C THR A 35 -0.37 4.10 15.52
N ASP A 36 -0.87 3.50 14.44
CA ASP A 36 -0.48 2.16 13.97
C ASP A 36 0.44 2.24 12.75
N ILE A 37 0.70 3.45 12.25
CA ILE A 37 1.52 3.68 11.07
C ILE A 37 3.02 3.68 11.42
N PRO A 38 3.88 3.14 10.53
CA PRO A 38 5.32 3.30 10.68
C PRO A 38 5.74 4.74 10.36
N ASP A 39 6.99 5.08 10.69
CA ASP A 39 7.62 6.30 10.19
C ASP A 39 7.80 6.21 8.66
N ILE A 40 7.43 7.28 7.95
CA ILE A 40 7.45 7.33 6.47
C ILE A 40 8.34 8.50 6.04
N HIS A 41 9.52 8.16 5.53
CA HIS A 41 10.46 9.13 5.00
C HIS A 41 10.32 9.26 3.47
N ALA A 42 9.93 10.45 3.00
CA ALA A 42 9.79 10.74 1.58
C ALA A 42 11.07 11.39 1.03
N ILE A 43 11.64 10.80 -0.02
CA ILE A 43 12.76 11.38 -0.78
C ILE A 43 12.21 11.90 -2.10
N TYR A 44 12.33 13.20 -2.33
CA TYR A 44 11.95 13.82 -3.58
C TYR A 44 13.12 13.74 -4.56
N VAL A 45 12.83 13.24 -5.77
CA VAL A 45 13.81 13.10 -6.84
C VAL A 45 13.41 14.05 -7.97
N GLU A 46 14.33 14.95 -8.30
CA GLU A 46 14.16 15.97 -9.34
C GLU A 46 15.08 15.67 -10.52
N LYS A 47 14.75 16.23 -11.69
CA LYS A 47 15.58 16.15 -12.90
C LYS A 47 16.05 17.56 -13.25
N ASP A 48 17.32 17.69 -13.66
CA ASP A 48 17.92 18.97 -14.06
C ASP A 48 17.18 19.63 -15.23
N GLU A 49 16.71 18.82 -16.18
CA GLU A 49 15.91 19.29 -17.32
C GLU A 49 14.42 19.22 -17.01
N LEU A 50 13.79 20.38 -16.90
CA LEU A 50 12.35 20.53 -16.73
C LEU A 50 11.63 20.33 -18.06
N LEU A 51 10.40 19.83 -17.98
CA LEU A 51 9.48 19.85 -19.12
C LEU A 51 9.03 21.29 -19.38
N ASP A 52 8.85 21.66 -20.65
CA ASP A 52 8.39 23.00 -21.06
C ASP A 52 6.93 23.31 -20.64
N VAL A 53 6.26 22.36 -19.99
CA VAL A 53 4.87 22.44 -19.55
C VAL A 53 4.79 22.33 -18.03
N ALA A 54 3.78 22.98 -17.44
CA ALA A 54 3.47 22.90 -16.01
C ALA A 54 4.68 23.11 -15.07
N TYR A 55 5.63 23.97 -15.46
CA TYR A 55 6.88 24.22 -14.74
C TYR A 55 7.68 22.94 -14.41
N GLY A 56 7.63 21.92 -15.28
CA GLY A 56 8.30 20.65 -15.07
C GLY A 56 7.59 19.69 -14.10
N GLY A 57 6.42 20.06 -13.58
CA GLY A 57 5.65 19.25 -12.65
C GLY A 57 5.20 17.91 -13.23
N LYS A 58 5.21 16.86 -12.39
CA LYS A 58 4.74 15.52 -12.74
C LYS A 58 3.73 15.03 -11.70
N GLY A 59 2.78 14.21 -12.15
CA GLY A 59 1.81 13.58 -11.25
C GLY A 59 2.48 12.56 -10.35
N ILE A 60 2.33 12.71 -9.03
CA ILE A 60 2.91 11.79 -8.03
C ILE A 60 1.86 11.06 -7.18
N GLY A 61 0.58 11.47 -7.27
CA GLY A 61 -0.48 10.98 -6.38
C GLY A 61 -0.65 9.47 -6.41
N GLU A 62 -0.72 8.88 -7.61
CA GLU A 62 -0.88 7.43 -7.80
C GLU A 62 0.44 6.68 -7.63
N ILE A 63 1.53 7.24 -8.16
CA ILE A 63 2.87 6.63 -8.13
C ILE A 63 3.33 6.37 -6.69
N ALA A 64 2.94 7.22 -5.74
CA ALA A 64 3.23 7.03 -4.32
C ALA A 64 2.60 5.75 -3.71
N THR A 65 1.59 5.16 -4.34
CA THR A 65 0.90 3.94 -3.87
C THR A 65 1.49 2.67 -4.48
N ILE A 66 1.79 2.71 -5.78
CA ILE A 66 2.19 1.56 -6.61
C ILE A 66 3.27 0.67 -5.98
N PRO A 67 4.41 1.19 -5.48
CA PRO A 67 5.51 0.33 -5.05
C PRO A 67 5.29 -0.30 -3.67
N THR A 68 4.30 0.16 -2.91
CA THR A 68 4.24 -0.17 -1.48
C THR A 68 3.87 -1.62 -1.23
N ALA A 69 2.82 -2.13 -1.87
CA ALA A 69 2.41 -3.52 -1.69
C ALA A 69 3.50 -4.54 -2.09
N PRO A 70 4.17 -4.44 -3.26
CA PRO A 70 5.27 -5.34 -3.57
C PRO A 70 6.49 -5.14 -2.66
N ALA A 71 6.75 -3.94 -2.15
CA ALA A 71 7.83 -3.73 -1.18
C ALA A 71 7.55 -4.45 0.15
N VAL A 72 6.32 -4.36 0.66
CA VAL A 72 5.87 -5.07 1.88
C VAL A 72 5.95 -6.59 1.67
N GLN A 73 5.47 -7.10 0.55
CA GLN A 73 5.53 -8.51 0.22
C GLN A 73 6.97 -9.03 0.14
N ASN A 74 7.88 -8.28 -0.48
CA ASN A 74 9.30 -8.63 -0.51
C ASN A 74 9.95 -8.60 0.88
N ALA A 75 9.54 -7.67 1.76
CA ALA A 75 10.02 -7.64 3.14
C ALA A 75 9.58 -8.90 3.91
N TYR A 76 8.33 -9.32 3.76
CA TYR A 76 7.86 -10.57 4.36
C TYR A 76 8.55 -11.80 3.75
N ARG A 77 8.76 -11.84 2.44
CA ARG A 77 9.55 -12.90 1.79
C ARG A 77 10.97 -12.97 2.33
N ALA A 78 11.63 -11.83 2.56
CA ALA A 78 12.96 -11.79 3.14
C ALA A 78 12.97 -12.33 4.58
N LEU A 79 11.88 -12.14 5.33
CA LEU A 79 11.71 -12.63 6.69
C LEU A 79 11.38 -14.12 6.76
N THR A 80 10.46 -14.61 5.93
CA THR A 80 9.90 -15.97 6.02
C THR A 80 10.47 -16.94 5.00
N GLY A 81 11.09 -16.44 3.93
CA GLY A 81 11.51 -17.22 2.76
C GLY A 81 10.39 -17.54 1.76
N GLU A 82 9.13 -17.20 2.08
CA GLU A 82 7.97 -17.55 1.26
C GLU A 82 7.57 -16.42 0.30
N LEU A 83 7.37 -16.77 -0.97
CA LEU A 83 6.76 -15.86 -1.94
C LEU A 83 5.24 -15.98 -1.87
N GLN A 84 4.58 -14.97 -1.30
CA GLN A 84 3.14 -14.87 -1.32
C GLN A 84 2.67 -14.12 -2.57
N CYS A 85 1.79 -14.72 -3.34
CA CYS A 85 1.25 -14.18 -4.59
C CYS A 85 -0.20 -13.66 -4.45
N GLU A 86 -0.73 -13.66 -3.24
CA GLU A 86 -2.06 -13.18 -2.91
C GLU A 86 -1.97 -12.09 -1.85
N LEU A 87 -2.84 -11.10 -1.95
CA LEU A 87 -3.02 -10.04 -0.96
C LEU A 87 -4.45 -10.10 -0.40
N PRO A 88 -4.66 -9.71 0.87
CA PRO A 88 -3.62 -9.33 1.84
C PRO A 88 -2.72 -10.50 2.25
N LEU A 89 -1.48 -10.21 2.67
CA LEU A 89 -0.49 -11.21 3.04
C LEU A 89 -0.97 -12.06 4.23
N ARG A 90 -0.92 -13.38 4.03
CA ARG A 90 -1.14 -14.39 5.07
C ARG A 90 0.03 -14.41 6.04
N HIS A 91 -0.22 -14.82 7.29
CA HIS A 91 0.80 -14.93 8.33
C HIS A 91 1.59 -13.63 8.59
N SER A 92 1.02 -12.48 8.23
CA SER A 92 1.56 -11.18 8.61
C SER A 92 1.15 -10.84 10.05
N TYR A 93 1.89 -9.96 10.72
CA TYR A 93 1.49 -9.44 12.05
C TYR A 93 0.08 -8.84 12.03
N TYR A 94 -0.35 -8.35 10.86
CA TYR A 94 -1.63 -7.69 10.63
C TYR A 94 -2.75 -8.64 10.18
N ALA A 95 -2.43 -9.90 9.87
CA ALA A 95 -3.40 -10.89 9.45
C ALA A 95 -4.40 -11.16 10.59
N ARG A 96 -5.68 -10.95 10.30
CA ARG A 96 -6.77 -11.34 11.21
C ARG A 96 -7.16 -12.76 10.86
N GLY A 97 -7.23 -13.63 11.88
CA GLY A 97 -7.61 -15.04 11.75
C GLY A 97 -9.06 -15.22 11.31
#